data_AF-A0A2V0PC89-F1
#
_entry.id   AF-A0A2V0PC89-F1
#
_cell.length_a   1.000
_cell.length_b   1.000
_cell.length_c   1.000
_cell.angle_alpha   90.00
_cell.angle_beta   90.00
_cell.angle_gamma   90.00
#
_symmetry.space_group_name_H-M   'P 1'
#
loop_
_entity.id
_entity.type
_entity.pdbx_description
1 polymer ?
#
loop_
_entity_poly.entity_id
_entity_poly.type
_entity_poly.pdbx_seq_one_letter_code
_entity_poly.pdbx_strand_id
1 'polypeptide(L)'
;MAQLTKCSGALRGAALPRARAAPLVARPTAPLARMVAAAAAPVPEAAPVENFDDIDWTEDLPTPVRRRVAALREVQSKQDEIMRGFIQERAELEVKYQKQLAPLLDERAAVVAGKKEVGKFDVPDSDEEDAGIPEFWLTAMTNHEMVGELVTERDAEVLAYLTDVRVTSLTGEDAGSFRITFEFAENPFFSNKTLEKTFLMEDPDEVVPRKFVGTQNPDDLSEEDLEALQEAMDEDYEVGVAFKESLAPRAVEWFTGEAAPPLYGADEEGFDEGEFE
;
A
#
# COMPACT_ATOMS: atom_id res chain seq x y z
N MET A 1 61.21 35.32 14.91
CA MET A 1 60.95 35.07 16.33
C MET A 1 60.15 33.77 16.40
N ALA A 2 60.85 32.62 16.38
CA ALA A 2 61.21 31.80 17.54
C ALA A 2 60.18 30.65 17.67
N GLN A 3 60.46 29.49 17.06
CA GLN A 3 61.17 28.33 17.62
C GLN A 3 60.31 27.47 18.57
N LEU A 4 60.03 26.24 18.09
CA LEU A 4 60.15 24.93 18.76
C LEU A 4 60.21 24.92 20.29
N THR A 5 59.44 24.05 20.97
CA THR A 5 60.00 22.87 21.68
C THR A 5 58.91 21.82 21.99
N LYS A 6 59.28 20.55 21.79
CA LYS A 6 58.61 19.31 22.20
C LYS A 6 58.62 19.10 23.73
N CYS A 7 57.71 18.27 24.24
CA CYS A 7 57.91 17.21 25.26
C CYS A 7 56.61 16.39 25.32
N SER A 8 56.50 15.20 24.71
CA SER A 8 56.97 13.88 25.16
C SER A 8 56.42 13.46 26.54
N GLY A 9 55.51 12.49 26.52
CA GLY A 9 55.01 11.77 27.70
C GLY A 9 54.21 10.55 27.27
N ALA A 10 54.91 9.45 26.97
CA ALA A 10 54.36 8.15 26.64
C ALA A 10 53.68 7.52 27.86
N LEU A 11 52.61 6.72 27.67
CA LEU A 11 52.30 5.54 28.48
C LEU A 11 51.33 4.60 27.70
N ARG A 12 51.88 3.46 27.26
CA ARG A 12 51.37 2.06 27.29
C ARG A 12 49.83 1.93 27.33
N GLY A 13 49.14 1.27 26.40
CA GLY A 13 49.39 -0.06 25.87
C GLY A 13 48.22 -0.97 26.25
N ALA A 14 47.32 -1.28 25.32
CA ALA A 14 46.37 -2.39 25.41
C ALA A 14 45.98 -2.84 24.00
N ALA A 15 46.18 -4.14 23.74
CA ALA A 15 46.05 -4.77 22.45
C ALA A 15 44.58 -4.96 22.03
N LEU A 16 44.30 -4.72 20.74
CA LEU A 16 43.06 -5.12 20.08
C LEU A 16 43.04 -6.66 19.91
N PRO A 17 42.02 -7.38 20.39
CA PRO A 17 41.85 -8.77 20.00
C PRO A 17 41.28 -8.87 18.59
N ARG A 18 41.95 -9.70 17.77
CA ARG A 18 41.60 -10.08 16.41
C ARG A 18 40.18 -10.62 16.32
N ALA A 19 39.42 -10.14 15.32
CA ALA A 19 38.17 -10.74 14.88
C ALA A 19 38.39 -12.22 14.50
N ARG A 20 37.65 -13.12 15.14
CA ARG A 20 37.44 -14.48 14.68
C ARG A 20 36.12 -14.51 13.91
N ALA A 21 36.19 -14.78 12.61
CA ALA A 21 35.03 -15.19 11.84
C ALA A 21 34.49 -16.51 12.41
N ALA A 22 33.20 -16.54 12.72
CA ALA A 22 32.45 -17.73 13.07
C ALA A 22 31.38 -17.98 11.99
N PRO A 23 31.00 -19.25 11.76
CA PRO A 23 30.49 -19.73 10.48
C PRO A 23 29.01 -19.42 10.25
N LEU A 24 28.65 -19.32 8.98
CA LEU A 24 27.26 -19.40 8.49
C LEU A 24 26.61 -20.67 9.05
N VAL A 25 25.59 -20.52 9.89
CA VAL A 25 24.67 -21.58 10.27
C VAL A 25 23.25 -21.08 9.98
N ALA A 26 22.54 -21.89 9.21
CA ALA A 26 21.30 -21.57 8.52
C ALA A 26 20.19 -21.00 9.42
N ARG A 27 19.46 -20.02 8.88
CA ARG A 27 18.15 -19.59 9.37
C ARG A 27 17.17 -20.78 9.33
N PRO A 28 16.48 -21.15 10.42
CA PRO A 28 15.33 -22.01 10.31
C PRO A 28 14.16 -21.19 9.75
N THR A 29 13.65 -21.66 8.62
CA THR A 29 12.40 -21.28 7.99
C THR A 29 11.20 -21.75 8.81
N ALA A 30 10.06 -21.07 8.61
CA ALA A 30 8.68 -21.39 9.04
C ALA A 30 8.12 -20.55 10.21
N PRO A 31 7.21 -19.59 9.93
CA PRO A 31 6.56 -18.72 10.92
C PRO A 31 5.51 -19.44 11.80
N LEU A 32 5.13 -20.68 11.52
CA LEU A 32 4.05 -21.38 12.23
C LEU A 32 4.47 -22.06 13.55
N ALA A 33 5.76 -22.34 13.77
CA ALA A 33 6.21 -23.07 14.96
C ALA A 33 6.38 -22.19 16.22
N ARG A 34 6.32 -20.85 16.08
CA ARG A 34 6.50 -19.90 17.19
C ARG A 34 5.22 -19.66 18.01
N MET A 35 4.07 -20.20 17.58
CA MET A 35 2.78 -20.06 18.25
C MET A 35 2.66 -20.70 19.65
N VAL A 36 3.56 -21.60 20.10
CA VAL A 36 3.27 -22.47 21.28
C VAL A 36 4.22 -22.26 22.48
N ALA A 37 5.42 -21.72 22.31
CA ALA A 37 6.48 -21.81 23.34
C ALA A 37 6.55 -20.65 24.35
N ALA A 38 5.84 -19.52 24.15
CA ALA A 38 5.98 -18.33 25.00
C ALA A 38 5.00 -18.27 26.20
N ALA A 39 4.43 -19.40 26.60
CA ALA A 39 3.34 -19.49 27.60
C ALA A 39 3.78 -19.49 29.08
N ALA A 40 5.01 -19.11 29.45
CA ALA A 40 5.47 -19.28 30.84
C ALA A 40 6.60 -18.35 31.32
N ALA A 41 6.34 -17.05 31.50
CA ALA A 41 7.11 -16.22 32.44
C ALA A 41 6.33 -14.95 32.85
N PRO A 42 6.20 -14.62 34.15
CA PRO A 42 5.61 -13.36 34.59
C PRO A 42 6.68 -12.24 34.60
N VAL A 43 6.37 -11.10 33.99
CA VAL A 43 7.21 -9.89 33.90
C VAL A 43 6.47 -8.74 34.59
N PRO A 44 7.17 -7.87 35.36
CA PRO A 44 6.57 -7.03 36.39
C PRO A 44 5.78 -5.83 35.85
N GLU A 45 4.79 -5.45 36.66
CA GLU A 45 3.87 -4.31 36.55
C GLU A 45 4.60 -3.00 36.16
N ALA A 46 4.36 -2.54 34.92
CA ALA A 46 4.88 -1.28 34.40
C ALA A 46 4.00 -0.10 34.84
N ALA A 47 4.65 1.01 35.18
CA ALA A 47 4.02 2.27 35.63
C ALA A 47 3.11 2.88 34.55
N PRO A 48 2.09 3.68 34.93
CA PRO A 48 1.12 4.23 33.99
C PRO A 48 1.77 5.27 33.07
N VAL A 49 1.53 5.12 31.77
CA VAL A 49 1.92 6.07 30.73
C VAL A 49 0.84 7.17 30.69
N GLU A 50 1.22 8.44 30.85
CA GLU A 50 0.26 9.55 30.78
C GLU A 50 -0.10 9.85 29.32
N ASN A 51 -1.41 9.92 29.03
CA ASN A 51 -1.93 10.30 27.71
C ASN A 51 -1.59 11.76 27.42
N PHE A 52 -0.81 12.00 26.37
CA PHE A 52 -0.35 13.34 25.94
C PHE A 52 -1.37 14.09 25.06
N ASP A 53 -2.51 13.48 24.73
CA ASP A 53 -3.49 14.02 23.76
C ASP A 53 -4.37 15.17 24.30
N ASP A 54 -4.37 15.42 25.62
CA ASP A 54 -5.27 16.40 26.26
C ASP A 54 -4.63 17.78 26.57
N ILE A 55 -3.42 18.06 26.09
CA ILE A 55 -2.68 19.31 26.43
C ILE A 55 -2.89 20.40 25.38
N ASP A 56 -3.90 21.26 25.56
CA ASP A 56 -4.04 22.52 24.78
C ASP A 56 -3.02 23.58 25.28
N TRP A 57 -1.78 23.45 24.82
CA TRP A 57 -0.69 24.39 25.09
C TRP A 57 -0.98 25.84 24.66
N THR A 58 -2.08 26.09 23.93
CA THR A 58 -2.46 27.43 23.50
C THR A 58 -3.04 28.28 24.64
N GLU A 59 -3.43 27.68 25.76
CA GLU A 59 -3.91 28.40 26.95
C GLU A 59 -2.82 29.27 27.58
N ASP A 60 -1.56 28.82 27.54
CA ASP A 60 -0.39 29.51 28.10
C ASP A 60 0.13 30.67 27.25
N LEU A 61 -0.40 30.84 26.03
CA LEU A 61 0.03 31.90 25.13
C LEU A 61 -0.45 33.28 25.57
N PRO A 62 0.33 34.36 25.33
CA PRO A 62 -0.11 35.72 25.58
C PRO A 62 -1.45 36.03 24.88
N THR A 63 -2.33 36.79 25.55
CA THR A 63 -3.67 37.13 25.03
C THR A 63 -3.67 37.68 23.58
N PRO A 64 -2.72 38.55 23.16
CA PRO A 64 -2.66 38.99 21.77
C PRO A 64 -2.40 37.86 20.76
N VAL A 65 -1.65 36.82 21.16
CA VAL A 65 -1.35 35.65 20.33
C VAL A 65 -2.57 34.73 20.26
N ARG A 66 -3.24 34.44 21.38
CA ARG A 66 -4.48 33.63 21.39
C ARG A 66 -5.57 34.22 20.50
N ARG A 67 -5.71 35.55 20.46
CA ARG A 67 -6.67 36.23 19.55
C ARG A 67 -6.32 36.00 18.08
N ARG A 68 -5.04 35.93 17.72
CA ARG A 68 -4.60 35.62 16.35
C ARG A 68 -4.84 34.14 16.02
N VAL A 69 -4.55 33.23 16.95
CA VAL A 69 -4.83 31.80 16.78
C VAL A 69 -6.34 31.56 16.60
N ALA A 70 -7.19 32.23 17.38
CA ALA A 70 -8.64 32.16 17.19
C ALA A 70 -9.07 32.66 15.80
N ALA A 71 -8.49 33.76 15.31
CA ALA A 71 -8.74 34.24 13.95
C ALA A 71 -8.25 33.25 12.87
N LEU A 72 -7.13 32.56 13.11
CA LEU A 72 -6.65 31.50 12.21
C LEU A 72 -7.57 30.28 12.21
N ARG A 73 -8.13 29.89 13.37
CA ARG A 73 -9.14 28.82 13.45
C ARG A 73 -10.40 29.17 12.65
N GLU A 74 -10.82 30.44 12.63
CA GLU A 74 -11.92 30.88 11.75
C GLU A 74 -11.56 30.80 10.25
N VAL A 75 -10.30 31.04 9.89
CA VAL A 75 -9.83 30.86 8.51
C VAL A 75 -9.80 29.38 8.14
N GLN A 76 -9.30 28.52 9.04
CA GLN A 76 -9.31 27.06 8.90
C GLN A 76 -10.74 26.55 8.65
N SER A 77 -11.71 26.98 9.46
CA SER A 77 -13.12 26.59 9.30
C SER A 77 -13.67 26.91 7.90
N LYS A 78 -13.25 28.03 7.28
CA LYS A 78 -13.65 28.38 5.91
C LYS A 78 -12.96 27.51 4.87
N GLN A 79 -11.71 27.11 5.11
CA GLN A 79 -11.02 26.15 4.24
C GLN A 79 -11.72 24.79 4.30
N ASP A 80 -12.07 24.33 5.50
CA ASP A 80 -12.75 23.05 5.71
C ASP A 80 -14.15 23.03 5.05
N GLU A 81 -14.87 24.16 5.07
CA GLU A 81 -16.13 24.31 4.34
C GLU A 81 -15.96 24.15 2.82
N ILE A 82 -14.91 24.77 2.25
CA ILE A 82 -14.61 24.65 0.81
C ILE A 82 -14.20 23.21 0.47
N MET A 83 -13.31 22.61 1.27
CA MET A 83 -12.86 21.24 1.07
C MET A 83 -14.02 20.25 1.15
N ARG A 84 -14.94 20.41 2.11
CA ARG A 84 -16.15 19.58 2.22
C ARG A 84 -17.00 19.63 0.96
N GLY A 85 -17.16 20.81 0.36
CA GLY A 85 -17.85 20.97 -0.92
C GLY A 85 -17.14 20.25 -2.07
N PHE A 86 -15.81 20.40 -2.17
CA PHE A 86 -14.99 19.72 -3.17
C PHE A 86 -15.10 18.20 -3.09
N ILE A 87 -15.04 17.62 -1.89
CA ILE A 87 -15.16 16.17 -1.67
C ILE A 87 -16.52 15.67 -2.13
N GLN A 88 -17.59 16.40 -1.79
CA GLN A 88 -18.94 16.02 -2.19
C GLN A 88 -19.07 16.01 -3.72
N GLU A 89 -18.61 17.07 -4.39
CA GLU A 89 -18.63 17.14 -5.85
C GLU A 89 -17.77 16.04 -6.49
N ARG A 90 -16.59 15.76 -5.93
CA ARG A 90 -15.71 14.66 -6.36
C ARG A 90 -16.41 13.31 -6.24
N ALA A 91 -17.05 13.02 -5.11
CA ALA A 91 -17.78 11.77 -4.88
C ALA A 91 -18.95 11.59 -5.87
N GLU A 92 -19.71 12.65 -6.13
CA GLU A 92 -20.80 12.62 -7.13
C GLU A 92 -20.25 12.38 -8.55
N LEU A 93 -19.09 12.97 -8.86
CA LEU A 93 -18.41 12.81 -10.15
C LEU A 93 -17.88 11.39 -10.34
N GLU A 94 -17.27 10.80 -9.31
CA GLU A 94 -16.83 9.40 -9.30
C GLU A 94 -17.99 8.45 -9.58
N VAL A 95 -19.13 8.63 -8.92
CA VAL A 95 -20.34 7.83 -9.16
C VAL A 95 -20.81 7.93 -10.61
N LYS A 96 -20.79 9.13 -11.18
CA LYS A 96 -21.21 9.36 -12.56
C LYS A 96 -20.32 8.59 -13.53
N TYR A 97 -19.00 8.68 -13.38
CA TYR A 97 -18.07 8.01 -14.29
C TYR A 97 -17.97 6.51 -14.05
N GLN A 98 -18.12 6.04 -12.81
CA GLN A 98 -18.18 4.61 -12.50
C GLN A 98 -19.36 3.94 -13.21
N LYS A 99 -20.52 4.60 -13.27
CA LYS A 99 -21.68 4.10 -14.04
C LYS A 99 -21.43 4.03 -15.54
N GLN A 100 -20.63 4.95 -16.08
CA GLN A 100 -20.26 4.96 -17.50
C GLN A 100 -19.19 3.91 -17.83
N LEU A 101 -18.29 3.64 -16.88
CA LEU A 101 -17.21 2.68 -17.02
C LEU A 101 -17.69 1.23 -16.84
N ALA A 102 -18.68 0.98 -15.98
CA ALA A 102 -19.24 -0.34 -15.72
C ALA A 102 -19.53 -1.19 -16.98
N PRO A 103 -20.28 -0.71 -18.00
CA PRO A 103 -20.53 -1.50 -19.20
C PRO A 103 -19.27 -1.81 -20.01
N LEU A 104 -18.25 -0.95 -19.98
CA LEU A 104 -16.97 -1.20 -20.65
C LEU A 104 -16.17 -2.27 -19.92
N LEU A 105 -16.23 -2.31 -18.59
CA LEU A 105 -15.60 -3.36 -17.78
C LEU A 105 -16.33 -4.70 -17.95
N ASP A 106 -17.65 -4.70 -18.05
CA ASP A 106 -18.44 -5.89 -18.37
C ASP A 106 -18.08 -6.44 -19.76
N GLU A 107 -17.89 -5.54 -20.73
CA GLU A 107 -17.41 -5.92 -22.07
C GLU A 107 -16.01 -6.51 -22.02
N ARG A 108 -15.06 -5.90 -21.29
CA ARG A 108 -13.71 -6.46 -21.10
C ARG A 108 -13.78 -7.87 -20.52
N ALA A 109 -14.55 -8.07 -19.45
CA ALA A 109 -14.71 -9.38 -18.81
C ALA A 109 -15.30 -10.41 -19.78
N ALA A 110 -16.27 -10.02 -20.61
CA ALA A 110 -16.86 -10.90 -21.62
C ALA A 110 -15.87 -11.28 -22.72
N VAL A 111 -15.00 -10.36 -23.15
CA VAL A 111 -13.92 -10.63 -24.12
C VAL A 111 -12.86 -11.55 -23.52
N VAL A 112 -12.38 -11.27 -22.31
CA VAL A 112 -11.40 -12.11 -21.61
C VAL A 112 -11.93 -13.53 -21.42
N ALA A 113 -13.22 -13.68 -21.10
CA ALA A 113 -13.86 -14.99 -20.95
C ALA A 113 -14.23 -15.69 -22.28
N GLY A 114 -13.99 -15.08 -23.44
CA GLY A 114 -14.37 -15.64 -24.75
C GLY A 114 -15.88 -15.70 -25.01
N LYS A 115 -16.70 -15.00 -24.20
CA LYS A 115 -18.17 -15.00 -24.32
C LYS A 115 -18.69 -13.97 -25.32
N LYS A 116 -17.84 -13.05 -25.76
CA LYS A 116 -18.18 -11.97 -26.69
C LYS A 116 -17.35 -12.09 -27.96
N GLU A 117 -18.06 -12.23 -29.07
CA GLU A 117 -17.49 -12.13 -30.43
C GLU A 117 -16.81 -10.78 -30.61
N VAL A 118 -15.56 -10.83 -31.05
CA VAL A 118 -14.74 -9.65 -31.30
C VAL A 118 -14.90 -9.18 -32.75
N GLY A 119 -14.76 -7.88 -32.99
CA GLY A 119 -14.78 -7.33 -34.34
C GLY A 119 -13.58 -7.77 -35.18
N LYS A 120 -13.53 -7.31 -36.44
CA LYS A 120 -12.34 -7.51 -37.28
C LYS A 120 -11.25 -6.53 -36.89
N PHE A 121 -10.09 -7.05 -36.52
CA PHE A 121 -8.87 -6.29 -36.25
C PHE A 121 -7.80 -6.61 -37.32
N ASP A 122 -6.66 -5.93 -37.27
CA ASP A 122 -5.53 -6.18 -38.18
C ASP A 122 -4.75 -7.44 -37.75
N VAL A 123 -5.48 -8.53 -37.52
CA VAL A 123 -5.00 -9.84 -37.09
C VAL A 123 -5.74 -10.89 -37.92
N PRO A 124 -5.04 -11.90 -38.48
CA PRO A 124 -5.70 -12.95 -39.26
C PRO A 124 -6.76 -13.69 -38.44
N ASP A 125 -7.92 -13.92 -39.04
CA ASP A 125 -8.95 -14.80 -38.46
C ASP A 125 -8.40 -16.24 -38.37
N SER A 126 -8.63 -16.91 -37.23
CA SER A 126 -8.30 -18.31 -36.99
C SER A 126 -9.57 -19.14 -36.89
N ASP A 127 -9.54 -20.40 -37.31
CA ASP A 127 -10.65 -21.37 -37.15
C ASP A 127 -10.63 -22.06 -35.76
N GLU A 128 -9.72 -21.67 -34.86
CA GLU A 128 -9.65 -22.19 -33.49
C GLU A 128 -10.83 -21.70 -32.65
N GLU A 129 -11.39 -22.56 -31.80
CA GLU A 129 -12.51 -22.19 -30.92
C GLU A 129 -12.13 -21.05 -29.98
N ASP A 130 -13.00 -20.03 -29.88
CA ASP A 130 -12.81 -18.86 -29.01
C ASP A 130 -12.84 -19.25 -27.52
N ALA A 131 -11.69 -19.66 -26.99
CA ALA A 131 -11.53 -20.08 -25.59
C ALA A 131 -11.28 -18.90 -24.62
N GLY A 132 -11.41 -17.65 -25.09
CA GLY A 132 -11.05 -16.45 -24.32
C GLY A 132 -9.54 -16.21 -24.27
N ILE A 133 -9.09 -15.45 -23.27
CA ILE A 133 -7.67 -15.12 -23.05
C ILE A 133 -7.21 -15.84 -21.77
N PRO A 134 -6.53 -17.01 -21.90
CA PRO A 134 -6.04 -17.74 -20.74
C PRO A 134 -5.08 -16.91 -19.90
N GLU A 135 -5.16 -17.05 -18.57
CA GLU A 135 -4.22 -16.45 -17.62
C GLU A 135 -4.05 -14.93 -17.77
N PHE A 136 -5.06 -14.23 -18.32
CA PHE A 136 -5.01 -12.78 -18.57
C PHE A 136 -4.64 -12.00 -17.30
N TRP A 137 -5.37 -12.23 -16.21
CA TRP A 137 -5.14 -11.53 -14.95
C TRP A 137 -3.88 -11.97 -14.23
N LEU A 138 -3.55 -13.26 -14.28
CA LEU A 138 -2.29 -13.76 -13.73
C LEU A 138 -1.11 -13.08 -14.43
N THR A 139 -1.08 -13.08 -15.76
CA THR A 139 -0.02 -12.44 -16.56
C THR A 139 0.05 -10.95 -16.27
N ALA A 140 -1.08 -10.24 -16.23
CA ALA A 140 -1.12 -8.82 -15.89
C ALA A 140 -0.58 -8.56 -14.46
N MET A 141 -0.95 -9.38 -13.48
CA MET A 141 -0.47 -9.27 -12.10
C MET A 141 1.03 -9.57 -11.98
N THR A 142 1.52 -10.59 -12.68
CA THR A 142 2.95 -10.96 -12.68
C THR A 142 3.82 -9.89 -13.35
N ASN A 143 3.32 -9.23 -14.39
CA ASN A 143 4.05 -8.15 -15.07
C ASN A 143 4.03 -6.83 -14.29
N HIS A 144 3.15 -6.69 -13.30
CA HIS A 144 3.09 -5.48 -12.48
C HIS A 144 4.24 -5.41 -11.50
N GLU A 145 4.95 -4.27 -11.46
CA GLU A 145 6.19 -4.09 -10.70
C GLU A 145 6.07 -4.49 -9.22
N MET A 146 5.02 -4.03 -8.54
CA MET A 146 4.81 -4.32 -7.12
C MET A 146 4.03 -5.61 -6.87
N VAL A 147 2.89 -5.81 -7.56
CA VAL A 147 2.02 -6.98 -7.35
C VAL A 147 2.73 -8.28 -7.78
N GLY A 148 3.57 -8.23 -8.81
CA GLY A 148 4.28 -9.40 -9.32
C GLY A 148 5.25 -10.01 -8.32
N GLU A 149 5.89 -9.19 -7.47
CA GLU A 149 6.79 -9.66 -6.40
C GLU A 149 6.05 -10.44 -5.30
N LEU A 150 4.75 -10.20 -5.14
CA LEU A 150 3.90 -10.85 -4.15
C LEU A 150 3.32 -12.19 -4.65
N VAL A 151 3.29 -12.41 -5.97
CA VAL A 151 2.73 -13.63 -6.56
C VAL A 151 3.74 -14.77 -6.43
N THR A 152 3.42 -15.77 -5.60
CA THR A 152 4.23 -16.99 -5.51
C THR A 152 3.79 -18.03 -6.54
N GLU A 153 4.63 -19.05 -6.77
CA GLU A 153 4.30 -20.18 -7.65
C GLU A 153 2.98 -20.88 -7.27
N ARG A 154 2.66 -20.93 -5.96
CA ARG A 154 1.39 -21.52 -5.50
C ARG A 154 0.19 -20.64 -5.80
N ASP A 155 0.38 -19.33 -5.71
CA ASP A 155 -0.68 -18.37 -6.01
C ASP A 155 -0.98 -18.36 -7.51
N ALA A 156 0.04 -18.55 -8.36
CA ALA A 156 -0.13 -18.65 -9.80
C ALA A 156 -1.12 -19.75 -10.21
N GLU A 157 -1.08 -20.93 -9.57
CA GLU A 157 -2.03 -22.01 -9.86
C GLU A 157 -3.49 -21.62 -9.54
N VAL A 158 -3.69 -20.78 -8.52
CA VAL A 158 -5.01 -20.29 -8.11
C VAL A 158 -5.46 -19.14 -9.01
N LEU A 159 -4.56 -18.20 -9.28
CA LEU A 159 -4.77 -17.01 -10.11
C LEU A 159 -5.00 -17.37 -11.58
N ALA A 160 -4.57 -18.55 -12.04
CA ALA A 160 -4.93 -19.07 -13.36
C ALA A 160 -6.46 -19.21 -13.56
N TYR A 161 -7.23 -19.33 -12.46
CA TYR A 161 -8.70 -19.40 -12.48
C TYR A 161 -9.36 -18.01 -12.33
N LEU A 162 -8.59 -16.93 -12.23
CA LEU A 162 -9.10 -15.58 -12.07
C LEU A 162 -9.66 -15.06 -13.41
N THR A 163 -10.95 -14.74 -13.41
CA THR A 163 -11.71 -14.35 -14.61
C THR A 163 -11.91 -12.84 -14.71
N ASP A 164 -12.11 -12.14 -13.60
CA ASP A 164 -12.24 -10.68 -13.58
C ASP A 164 -11.73 -10.08 -12.27
N VAL A 165 -11.22 -8.84 -12.38
CA VAL A 165 -10.85 -8.00 -11.24
C VAL A 165 -11.50 -6.65 -11.42
N ARG A 166 -12.29 -6.25 -10.42
CA ARG A 166 -13.01 -4.97 -10.40
C ARG A 166 -12.64 -4.18 -9.17
N VAL A 167 -12.47 -2.88 -9.35
CA VAL A 167 -12.33 -1.94 -8.25
C VAL A 167 -13.53 -1.00 -8.26
N THR A 168 -14.16 -0.85 -7.11
CA THR A 168 -15.35 -0.01 -6.92
C THR A 168 -15.10 0.98 -5.79
N SER A 169 -15.17 2.28 -6.11
CA SER A 169 -15.21 3.32 -5.07
C SER A 169 -16.53 3.20 -4.31
N LEU A 170 -16.45 3.26 -2.98
CA LEU A 170 -17.61 3.31 -2.10
C LEU A 170 -18.07 4.76 -1.93
N THR A 171 -19.36 4.90 -1.63
CA THR A 171 -20.06 6.19 -1.64
C THR A 171 -20.93 6.32 -0.40
N GLY A 172 -21.23 7.55 0.02
CA GLY A 172 -22.06 7.79 1.20
C GLY A 172 -21.21 7.82 2.47
N GLU A 173 -21.55 7.00 3.47
CA GLU A 173 -20.86 6.97 4.77
C GLU A 173 -19.42 6.48 4.67
N ASP A 174 -19.11 5.67 3.66
CA ASP A 174 -17.76 5.17 3.39
C ASP A 174 -17.11 5.88 2.18
N ALA A 175 -17.49 7.13 1.90
CA ALA A 175 -16.87 7.90 0.82
C ALA A 175 -15.34 7.98 0.99
N GLY A 176 -14.59 7.75 -0.10
CA GLY A 176 -13.13 7.63 -0.08
C GLY A 176 -12.62 6.19 0.09
N SER A 177 -13.45 5.29 0.59
CA SER A 177 -13.18 3.85 0.66
C SER A 177 -13.32 3.20 -0.71
N PHE A 178 -12.69 2.05 -0.92
CA PHE A 178 -12.85 1.27 -2.14
C PHE A 178 -12.83 -0.23 -1.87
N ARG A 179 -13.46 -0.99 -2.76
CA ARG A 179 -13.50 -2.45 -2.73
C ARG A 179 -12.91 -3.03 -4.00
N ILE A 180 -12.05 -4.01 -3.82
CA ILE A 180 -11.54 -4.87 -4.88
C ILE A 180 -12.33 -6.18 -4.84
N THR A 181 -12.87 -6.57 -5.99
CA THR A 181 -13.63 -7.80 -6.19
C THR A 181 -12.90 -8.66 -7.20
N PHE A 182 -12.55 -9.88 -6.79
CA PHE A 182 -11.90 -10.90 -7.61
C PHE A 182 -12.91 -12.00 -7.93
N GLU A 183 -13.14 -12.27 -9.21
CA GLU A 183 -14.07 -13.30 -9.67
C GLU A 183 -13.32 -14.51 -10.24
N PHE A 184 -13.57 -15.69 -9.68
CA PHE A 184 -12.91 -16.93 -10.05
C PHE A 184 -13.87 -17.90 -10.74
N ALA A 185 -13.32 -18.63 -11.71
CA ALA A 185 -13.93 -19.85 -12.20
C ALA A 185 -13.91 -20.94 -11.12
N GLU A 186 -14.71 -22.00 -11.31
CA GLU A 186 -14.69 -23.17 -10.44
C GLU A 186 -13.28 -23.78 -10.43
N ASN A 187 -12.71 -23.95 -9.23
CA ASN A 187 -11.32 -24.32 -9.05
C ASN A 187 -11.16 -25.31 -7.87
N PRO A 188 -10.05 -26.06 -7.79
CA PRO A 188 -9.85 -27.07 -6.75
C PRO A 188 -9.39 -26.52 -5.38
N PHE A 189 -9.11 -25.21 -5.28
CA PHE A 189 -8.52 -24.59 -4.09
C PHE A 189 -9.58 -24.07 -3.12
N PHE A 190 -10.67 -23.50 -3.64
CA PHE A 190 -11.79 -23.01 -2.84
C PHE A 190 -13.12 -23.08 -3.61
N SER A 191 -14.22 -23.00 -2.86
CA SER A 191 -15.58 -23.04 -3.42
C SER A 191 -16.17 -21.64 -3.72
N ASN A 192 -15.55 -20.59 -3.19
CA ASN A 192 -15.97 -19.21 -3.39
C ASN A 192 -15.82 -18.79 -4.85
N LYS A 193 -16.86 -18.21 -5.44
CA LYS A 193 -16.77 -17.63 -6.80
C LYS A 193 -16.22 -16.22 -6.80
N THR A 194 -16.36 -15.52 -5.68
CA THR A 194 -15.99 -14.12 -5.54
C THR A 194 -15.26 -13.93 -4.22
N LEU A 195 -14.10 -13.29 -4.27
CA LEU A 195 -13.36 -12.82 -3.11
C LEU A 195 -13.36 -11.29 -3.13
N GLU A 196 -13.60 -10.67 -1.99
CA GLU A 196 -13.68 -9.21 -1.89
C GLU A 196 -12.77 -8.71 -0.77
N LYS A 197 -12.03 -7.64 -1.05
CA LYS A 197 -11.25 -6.90 -0.06
C LYS A 197 -11.74 -5.45 -0.07
N THR A 198 -12.13 -4.94 1.09
CA THR A 198 -12.62 -3.56 1.23
C THR A 198 -11.64 -2.76 2.09
N PHE A 199 -11.16 -1.65 1.55
CA PHE A 199 -10.32 -0.68 2.25
C PHE A 199 -11.24 0.47 2.68
N LEU A 200 -11.52 0.53 3.99
CA LEU A 200 -12.34 1.58 4.57
C LEU A 200 -11.44 2.73 4.99
N MET A 201 -11.78 3.97 4.62
CA MET A 201 -11.07 5.17 5.05
C MET A 201 -11.79 5.80 6.25
N GLU A 202 -11.04 6.37 7.19
CA GLU A 202 -11.63 7.13 8.32
C GLU A 202 -12.15 8.47 7.86
N ASP A 203 -11.35 9.18 7.06
CA ASP A 203 -11.72 10.44 6.45
C ASP A 203 -11.54 10.39 4.92
N PRO A 204 -12.47 10.95 4.13
CA PRO A 204 -12.38 10.97 2.67
C PRO A 204 -11.20 11.83 2.14
N ASP A 205 -10.52 12.56 3.03
CA ASP A 205 -9.35 13.39 2.75
C ASP A 205 -8.04 12.81 3.28
N GLU A 206 -8.10 11.82 4.18
CA GLU A 206 -6.90 11.22 4.77
C GLU A 206 -6.60 9.87 4.15
N VAL A 207 -5.32 9.62 3.88
CA VAL A 207 -4.82 8.34 3.38
C VAL A 207 -4.53 7.43 4.57
N VAL A 208 -5.50 7.29 5.47
CA VAL A 208 -5.38 6.45 6.66
C VAL A 208 -6.50 5.40 6.61
N PRO A 209 -6.15 4.13 6.34
CA PRO A 209 -7.10 3.02 6.44
C PRO A 209 -7.68 2.90 7.85
N ARG A 210 -8.96 2.55 7.97
CA ARG A 210 -9.65 2.32 9.25
C ARG A 210 -8.84 1.38 10.13
N LYS A 211 -8.58 1.86 11.34
CA LYS A 211 -7.83 1.16 12.39
C LYS A 211 -8.31 -0.29 12.61
N PHE A 212 -7.38 -1.12 13.07
CA PHE A 212 -7.51 -2.57 13.29
C PHE A 212 -8.90 -3.02 13.81
N VAL A 213 -9.63 -3.79 12.98
CA VAL A 213 -10.77 -4.59 13.44
C VAL A 213 -10.30 -6.05 13.54
N GLY A 214 -9.59 -6.35 14.63
CA GLY A 214 -9.19 -7.71 15.00
C GLY A 214 -9.60 -8.07 16.43
N THR A 215 -9.44 -9.34 16.80
CA THR A 215 -9.93 -9.92 18.07
C THR A 215 -9.11 -9.56 19.31
N GLN A 216 -7.99 -8.85 19.16
CA GLN A 216 -7.13 -8.44 20.27
C GLN A 216 -7.38 -6.96 20.54
N ASN A 217 -7.59 -6.61 21.82
CA ASN A 217 -7.75 -5.22 22.22
C ASN A 217 -6.42 -4.50 21.92
N PRO A 218 -6.42 -3.36 21.20
CA PRO A 218 -5.18 -2.64 20.86
C PRO A 218 -4.34 -2.26 22.09
N ASP A 219 -4.97 -2.19 23.28
CA ASP A 219 -4.29 -1.94 24.56
C ASP A 219 -3.42 -3.12 25.05
N ASP A 220 -3.63 -4.33 24.53
CA ASP A 220 -2.91 -5.55 24.92
C ASP A 220 -1.69 -5.84 24.01
N LEU A 221 -1.48 -5.02 22.97
CA LEU A 221 -0.36 -5.17 22.02
C LEU A 221 0.82 -4.32 22.47
N SER A 222 2.04 -4.84 22.27
CA SER A 222 3.24 -4.03 22.49
C SER A 222 3.36 -2.94 21.41
N GLU A 223 4.13 -1.89 21.69
CA GLU A 223 4.42 -0.83 20.72
C GLU A 223 5.05 -1.41 19.43
N GLU A 224 5.94 -2.39 19.57
CA GLU A 224 6.56 -3.11 18.45
C GLU A 224 5.53 -3.91 17.63
N ASP A 225 4.55 -4.55 18.30
CA ASP A 225 3.50 -5.30 17.60
C ASP A 225 2.50 -4.36 16.91
N LEU A 226 2.20 -3.20 17.49
CA LEU A 226 1.35 -2.17 16.90
C LEU A 226 2.02 -1.56 15.66
N GLU A 227 3.32 -1.28 15.73
CA GLU A 227 4.11 -0.75 14.61
C GLU A 227 4.18 -1.76 13.46
N ALA A 228 4.52 -3.03 13.74
CA ALA A 228 4.57 -4.07 12.72
C ALA A 228 3.21 -4.33 12.07
N LEU A 229 2.12 -4.19 12.84
CA LEU A 229 0.76 -4.33 12.33
C LEU A 229 0.37 -3.15 11.44
N GLN A 230 0.77 -1.93 11.80
CA GLN A 230 0.56 -0.75 10.98
C GLN A 230 1.34 -0.85 9.67
N GLU A 231 2.61 -1.25 9.72
CA GLU A 231 3.45 -1.48 8.53
C GLU A 231 2.79 -2.49 7.58
N ALA A 232 2.28 -3.61 8.11
CA ALA A 232 1.57 -4.60 7.29
C ALA A 232 0.25 -4.07 6.69
N MET A 233 -0.43 -3.14 7.36
CA MET A 233 -1.62 -2.48 6.82
C MET A 233 -1.28 -1.49 5.71
N ASP A 234 -0.18 -0.75 5.88
CA ASP A 234 0.29 0.22 4.89
C ASP A 234 0.73 -0.52 3.62
N GLU A 235 1.46 -1.64 3.74
CA GLU A 235 1.80 -2.52 2.61
C GLU A 235 0.54 -3.06 1.90
N ASP A 236 -0.44 -3.59 2.63
CA ASP A 236 -1.70 -4.10 2.05
C ASP A 236 -2.50 -2.99 1.38
N TYR A 237 -2.49 -1.78 1.94
CA TYR A 237 -3.11 -0.61 1.35
C TYR A 237 -2.41 -0.17 0.07
N GLU A 238 -1.08 -0.15 0.02
CA GLU A 238 -0.31 0.14 -1.19
C GLU A 238 -0.66 -0.85 -2.31
N VAL A 239 -0.74 -2.14 -2.01
CA VAL A 239 -1.22 -3.16 -2.95
C VAL A 239 -2.64 -2.83 -3.42
N GLY A 240 -3.53 -2.47 -2.50
CA GLY A 240 -4.89 -2.05 -2.84
C GLY A 240 -4.92 -0.86 -3.80
N VAL A 241 -4.07 0.13 -3.58
CA VAL A 241 -3.91 1.31 -4.44
C VAL A 241 -3.36 0.93 -5.81
N ALA A 242 -2.37 0.03 -5.90
CA ALA A 242 -1.87 -0.44 -7.19
C ALA A 242 -2.97 -1.12 -8.03
N PHE A 243 -3.84 -1.92 -7.40
CA PHE A 243 -5.01 -2.47 -8.09
C PHE A 243 -5.96 -1.37 -8.58
N LYS A 244 -6.22 -0.36 -7.74
CA LYS A 244 -7.16 0.73 -8.03
C LYS A 244 -6.68 1.67 -9.13
N GLU A 245 -5.44 2.15 -9.03
CA GLU A 245 -4.92 3.25 -9.85
C GLU A 245 -4.14 2.75 -11.08
N SER A 246 -3.57 1.54 -11.02
CA SER A 246 -2.67 1.02 -12.07
C SER A 246 -3.21 -0.24 -12.74
N LEU A 247 -3.34 -1.35 -12.00
CA LEU A 247 -3.58 -2.66 -12.59
C LEU A 247 -4.98 -2.78 -13.20
N ALA A 248 -6.05 -2.52 -12.45
CA ALA A 248 -7.40 -2.72 -12.95
C ALA A 248 -7.79 -1.76 -14.10
N PRO A 249 -7.41 -0.47 -14.09
CA PRO A 249 -7.68 0.44 -15.21
C PRO A 249 -6.87 0.11 -16.47
N ARG A 250 -5.63 -0.37 -16.33
CA ARG A 250 -4.69 -0.61 -17.44
C ARG A 250 -4.29 -2.07 -17.61
N ALA A 251 -5.18 -3.00 -17.25
CA ALA A 251 -4.88 -4.43 -17.23
C ALA A 251 -4.32 -4.99 -18.56
N VAL A 252 -4.77 -4.45 -19.70
CA VAL A 252 -4.28 -4.86 -21.03
C VAL A 252 -2.83 -4.42 -21.26
N GLU A 253 -2.44 -3.23 -20.78
CA GLU A 253 -1.07 -2.72 -20.88
C GLU A 253 -0.13 -3.57 -20.02
N TRP A 254 -0.56 -3.96 -18.83
CA TRP A 254 0.18 -4.90 -17.98
C TRP A 254 0.25 -6.30 -18.60
N PHE A 255 -0.83 -6.80 -19.20
CA PHE A 255 -0.83 -8.09 -19.88
C PHE A 255 0.14 -8.12 -21.08
N THR A 256 0.17 -7.06 -21.88
CA THR A 256 1.03 -6.94 -23.07
C THR A 256 2.48 -6.56 -22.73
N GLY A 257 2.74 -6.09 -21.50
CA GLY A 257 4.03 -5.56 -21.08
C GLY A 257 4.33 -4.14 -21.60
N GLU A 258 3.32 -3.45 -22.13
CA GLU A 258 3.42 -2.07 -22.63
C GLU A 258 3.20 -1.02 -21.52
N ALA A 259 2.80 -1.44 -20.32
CA ALA A 259 2.63 -0.55 -19.18
C ALA A 259 3.93 0.21 -18.90
N ALA A 260 3.90 1.53 -19.11
CA ALA A 260 5.00 2.39 -18.69
C ALA A 260 5.01 2.44 -17.15
N PRO A 261 6.17 2.27 -16.51
CA PRO A 261 6.30 2.62 -15.09
C PRO A 261 5.77 4.04 -14.88
N PRO A 262 5.10 4.33 -13.76
CA PRO A 262 4.67 5.68 -13.46
C PRO A 262 5.85 6.65 -13.67
N LEU A 263 5.64 7.73 -14.43
CA LEU A 263 6.69 8.69 -14.84
C LEU A 263 7.36 9.44 -13.67
N TYR A 264 7.16 9.04 -12.42
CA TYR A 264 7.74 9.63 -11.21
C TYR A 264 9.19 9.17 -10.95
N GLY A 265 10.03 9.18 -11.99
CA GLY A 265 11.45 8.85 -11.87
C GLY A 265 12.30 9.13 -13.11
N ALA A 266 11.78 9.86 -14.10
CA ALA A 266 12.47 10.10 -15.37
C ALA A 266 13.08 11.52 -15.50
N ASP A 267 13.26 12.24 -14.39
CA ASP A 267 13.84 13.59 -14.35
C ASP A 267 15.06 13.75 -13.42
N GLU A 268 15.73 12.66 -13.02
CA GLU A 268 17.09 12.71 -12.44
C GLU A 268 18.21 12.28 -13.42
N GLU A 269 18.04 12.49 -14.73
CA GLU A 269 19.18 12.40 -15.66
C GLU A 269 19.80 13.78 -15.94
N GLY A 270 20.88 14.06 -15.21
CA GLY A 270 22.01 14.83 -15.73
C GLY A 270 22.00 16.35 -15.51
N PHE A 271 22.27 16.80 -14.27
CA PHE A 271 22.97 18.07 -14.10
C PHE A 271 24.43 17.86 -14.51
N ASP A 272 24.71 18.00 -15.81
CA ASP A 272 26.06 18.14 -16.33
C ASP A 272 26.67 19.39 -15.67
N GLU A 273 27.59 19.18 -14.72
CA GLU A 273 28.44 20.24 -14.18
C GLU A 273 29.36 20.73 -15.30
N GLY A 274 28.79 21.55 -16.18
CA GLY A 274 29.52 22.31 -17.19
C GLY A 274 30.51 23.25 -16.50
N GLU A 275 31.77 22.81 -16.51
CA GLU A 275 33.00 23.61 -16.60
C GLU A 275 32.75 25.12 -16.75
N PHE A 276 32.91 25.87 -15.64
CA PHE A 276 33.14 27.31 -15.72
C PHE A 276 34.65 27.52 -15.92
N GLU A 277 35.06 27.80 -17.17
CA GLU A 277 36.35 28.45 -17.47
C GLU A 277 36.38 29.91 -16.97
#